data_AF-A0A7S0QM02-F1
#
_entry.id   AF-A0A7S0QM02-F1
#
_cell.length_a   1.000
_cell.length_b   1.000
_cell.length_c   1.000
_cell.angle_alpha   90.00
_cell.angle_beta   90.00
_cell.angle_gamma   90.00
#
_symmetry.space_group_name_H-M   'P 1'
#
loop_
_entity.id
_entity.type
_entity.pdbx_description
1 polymer ?
#
loop_
_entity_poly.entity_id
_entity_poly.type
_entity_poly.pdbx_seq_one_letter_code
_entity_poly.pdbx_strand_id
1 'polypeptide(L)'
;ADLRQSGLELSKVYPLPPLLKRLKWTQQQSIVPVPTASGHDQDCKPAMVGSFEVGWTYPGGITRPKKITCRSTDGRSFLQVVKGGEDPRSDSISSQLFCVINVLLHGNRSCRRRKLEVRTYKVIPLHPQAGLIEWVSDAPSLGSLLGSITDAVQYQQSLHGRYDPQGWTHKQCSDRIAAIQNQKNVTAAIKNTQSRQAITEIFANTRPVFRHYFFDRSSTAPEWFQRRLAYTRSVAASSIAGFVVGLGDRHTNNILVLERTGEVVHIDLGIVFDQGRLLPLPELIPFRLTRDIVDGMGVAGTAGVFSRCCEETLLVLRENRQALLAVVDVLM
;
A
#
# COMPACT_ATOMS: atom_id res chain seq x y z
N ALA A 1 25.22 17.11 11.17
CA ALA A 1 25.95 17.38 9.92
C ALA A 1 24.97 17.22 8.77
N ASP A 2 24.70 18.32 8.07
CA ASP A 2 23.68 18.44 7.02
C ASP A 2 23.87 17.42 5.89
N LEU A 3 23.05 16.36 5.90
CA LEU A 3 22.82 15.46 4.75
C LEU A 3 21.84 16.08 3.74
N ARG A 4 21.62 17.40 3.77
CA ARG A 4 20.70 18.09 2.85
C ARG A 4 21.31 18.36 1.46
N GLN A 5 22.63 18.21 1.29
CA GLN A 5 23.32 18.57 0.04
C GLN A 5 23.85 17.38 -0.80
N SER A 6 23.79 16.13 -0.33
CA SER A 6 24.15 14.96 -1.14
C SER A 6 22.92 14.13 -1.51
N GLY A 7 22.79 13.77 -2.78
CA GLY A 7 21.72 12.89 -3.27
C GLY A 7 21.74 11.57 -2.50
N LEU A 8 20.60 11.17 -1.93
CA LEU A 8 20.48 9.87 -1.29
C LEU A 8 20.42 8.79 -2.37
N GLU A 9 21.35 7.85 -2.33
CA GLU A 9 21.42 6.72 -3.24
C GLU A 9 20.52 5.59 -2.71
N LEU A 10 19.77 4.95 -3.61
CA LEU A 10 18.98 3.77 -3.29
C LEU A 10 19.90 2.64 -2.81
N SER A 11 19.45 1.92 -1.77
CA SER A 11 20.16 0.75 -1.22
C SER A 11 21.55 1.01 -0.62
N LYS A 12 22.05 2.26 -0.61
CA LYS A 12 23.27 2.64 0.11
C LYS A 12 23.01 2.60 1.62
N VAL A 13 23.97 2.02 2.35
CA VAL A 13 23.92 1.96 3.82
C VAL A 13 24.55 3.21 4.40
N TYR A 14 23.75 4.01 5.09
CA TYR A 14 24.18 5.21 5.79
C TYR A 14 24.35 4.92 7.28
N PRO A 15 25.34 5.52 7.97
CA PRO A 15 25.57 5.27 9.38
C PRO A 15 24.39 5.75 10.24
N LEU A 16 24.02 4.96 11.25
CA LEU A 16 23.10 5.41 12.29
C LEU A 16 23.70 6.52 13.18
N PRO A 17 22.86 7.37 13.80
CA PRO A 17 23.28 8.30 14.84
C PRO A 17 24.05 7.60 15.98
N PRO A 18 25.08 8.25 16.58
CA PRO A 18 25.91 7.65 17.62
C PRO A 18 25.12 7.08 18.81
N LEU A 19 24.01 7.73 19.19
CA LEU A 19 23.15 7.26 20.28
C LEU A 19 22.54 5.89 19.99
N LEU A 20 21.98 5.68 18.79
CA LEU A 20 21.40 4.39 18.40
C LEU A 20 22.46 3.30 18.25
N LYS A 21 23.67 3.64 17.80
CA LYS A 21 24.79 2.68 17.70
C LYS A 21 25.27 2.16 19.05
N ARG A 22 25.15 2.96 20.10
CA ARG A 22 25.58 2.60 21.46
C ARG A 22 24.54 1.77 22.22
N LEU A 23 23.30 1.72 21.74
CA LEU A 23 22.24 0.92 22.34
C LEU A 23 22.46 -0.56 22.06
N LYS A 24 22.95 -1.28 23.07
CA LYS A 24 23.00 -2.73 23.13
C LYS A 24 22.40 -3.18 24.46
N TRP A 25 21.15 -3.62 24.43
CA TRP A 25 20.46 -4.14 25.59
C TRP A 25 20.37 -5.66 25.52
N THR A 26 20.68 -6.30 26.65
CA THR A 26 20.42 -7.72 26.87
C THR A 26 18.97 -7.94 27.32
N GLN A 27 18.52 -9.19 27.35
CA GLN A 27 17.14 -9.56 27.68
C GLN A 27 16.69 -9.08 29.08
N GLN A 28 17.63 -8.89 30.02
CA GLN A 28 17.37 -8.38 31.36
C GLN A 28 17.50 -6.85 31.49
N GLN A 29 18.06 -6.17 30.48
CA GLN A 29 18.37 -4.73 30.52
C GLN A 29 17.43 -3.89 29.66
N SER A 30 16.77 -4.49 28.67
CA SER A 30 15.87 -3.75 27.80
C SER A 30 14.56 -3.41 28.50
N ILE A 31 14.26 -2.13 28.60
CA ILE A 31 13.00 -1.60 29.15
C ILE A 31 12.07 -1.06 28.06
N VAL A 32 12.49 -1.07 26.80
CA VAL A 32 11.75 -0.48 25.69
C VAL A 32 11.19 -1.59 24.80
N PRO A 33 9.86 -1.72 24.65
CA PRO A 33 9.28 -2.63 23.67
C PRO A 33 9.52 -2.13 22.25
N VAL A 34 9.62 -3.05 21.29
CA VAL A 34 9.69 -2.72 19.86
C VAL A 34 8.31 -2.21 19.43
N PRO A 35 8.13 -0.92 19.09
CA PRO A 35 6.79 -0.35 18.90
C PRO A 35 6.03 -0.97 17.72
N THR A 36 6.75 -1.39 16.69
CA THR A 36 6.21 -2.01 15.48
C THR A 36 6.03 -3.53 15.60
N ALA A 37 6.40 -4.16 16.72
CA ALA A 37 6.27 -5.61 16.85
C ALA A 37 4.80 -6.00 16.97
N SER A 38 4.29 -6.76 16.01
CA SER A 38 2.94 -7.32 16.00
C SER A 38 2.98 -8.73 16.60
N GLY A 39 1.99 -9.07 17.43
CA GLY A 39 1.94 -10.35 18.11
C GLY A 39 2.60 -10.30 19.50
N HIS A 40 1.78 -10.56 20.49
CA HIS A 40 2.17 -11.08 21.78
C HIS A 40 2.81 -12.48 21.56
N ASP A 41 3.92 -12.80 22.23
CA ASP A 41 4.38 -14.20 22.31
C ASP A 41 3.26 -15.08 22.91
N GLN A 42 3.39 -16.42 22.92
CA GLN A 42 2.43 -17.32 23.58
C GLN A 42 2.15 -16.91 25.04
N ASP A 43 3.10 -16.19 25.66
CA ASP A 43 3.05 -15.62 27.01
C ASP A 43 2.54 -14.16 27.12
N CYS A 44 2.09 -13.53 26.03
CA CYS A 44 1.77 -12.10 25.99
C CYS A 44 2.91 -11.12 26.26
N LYS A 45 4.17 -11.58 26.26
CA LYS A 45 5.33 -10.70 26.45
C LYS A 45 5.63 -9.90 25.18
N PRO A 46 5.85 -8.57 25.29
CA PRO A 46 6.25 -7.76 24.15
C PRO A 46 7.69 -8.09 23.73
N ALA A 47 7.97 -8.01 22.43
CA ALA A 47 9.34 -8.04 21.94
C ALA A 47 10.07 -6.79 22.44
N MET A 48 11.20 -6.94 23.11
CA MET A 48 11.98 -5.84 23.68
C MET A 48 13.11 -5.45 22.74
N VAL A 49 13.43 -4.15 22.63
CA VAL A 49 14.52 -3.65 21.78
C VAL A 49 15.86 -4.19 22.29
N GLY A 50 16.63 -4.88 21.46
CA GLY A 50 17.96 -5.36 21.80
C GLY A 50 19.06 -4.48 21.22
N SER A 51 19.01 -4.26 19.90
CA SER A 51 19.99 -3.43 19.18
C SER A 51 19.43 -2.94 17.84
N PHE A 52 20.13 -2.04 17.18
CA PHE A 52 19.85 -1.66 15.79
C PHE A 52 21.00 -2.11 14.88
N GLU A 53 20.68 -2.45 13.63
CA GLU A 53 21.71 -2.72 12.63
C GLU A 53 22.56 -1.48 12.33
N VAL A 54 23.77 -1.66 11.80
CA VAL A 54 24.83 -0.63 11.78
C VAL A 54 24.46 0.64 11.00
N GLY A 55 23.47 0.54 10.11
CA GLY A 55 23.06 1.65 9.26
C GLY A 55 21.59 1.62 8.88
N TRP A 56 21.19 2.66 8.16
CA TRP A 56 19.88 2.82 7.56
C TRP A 56 20.00 2.88 6.04
N THR A 57 18.93 2.53 5.34
CA THR A 57 18.85 2.58 3.87
C THR A 57 17.74 3.52 3.44
N TYR A 58 17.88 4.13 2.26
CA TYR A 58 16.84 4.93 1.64
C TYR A 58 16.02 4.04 0.69
N PRO A 59 14.72 3.79 0.97
CA PRO A 59 13.90 2.89 0.15
C PRO A 59 13.30 3.58 -1.09
N GLY A 60 13.57 4.87 -1.31
CA GLY A 60 12.91 5.69 -2.34
C GLY A 60 11.76 6.52 -1.78
N GLY A 61 11.20 7.40 -2.62
CA GLY A 61 10.07 8.26 -2.29
C GLY A 61 10.42 9.72 -2.01
N ILE A 62 9.50 10.62 -2.34
CA ILE A 62 9.68 12.08 -2.27
C ILE A 62 10.02 12.53 -0.84
N THR A 63 9.43 11.87 0.16
CA THR A 63 9.53 12.19 1.60
C THR A 63 10.83 11.72 2.24
N ARG A 64 11.75 11.13 1.46
CA ARG A 64 13.08 10.65 1.91
C ARG A 64 13.05 9.86 3.22
N PRO A 65 12.19 8.82 3.32
CA PRO A 65 12.09 7.98 4.51
C PRO A 65 13.42 7.25 4.80
N LYS A 66 13.67 6.92 6.06
CA LYS A 66 14.85 6.13 6.46
C LYS A 66 14.41 4.75 6.94
N LYS A 67 14.81 3.71 6.22
CA LYS A 67 14.55 2.31 6.60
C LYS A 67 15.63 1.85 7.59
N ILE A 68 15.20 1.39 8.76
CA ILE A 68 16.06 0.85 9.83
C ILE A 68 15.64 -0.57 10.20
N THR A 69 16.58 -1.35 10.71
CA THR A 69 16.31 -2.69 11.26
C THR A 69 16.52 -2.65 12.77
N CYS A 70 15.45 -2.92 13.52
CA CYS A 70 15.50 -3.11 14.96
C CYS A 70 15.57 -4.60 15.27
N ARG A 71 16.59 -5.04 16.01
CA ARG A 71 16.71 -6.42 16.48
C ARG A 71 16.26 -6.48 17.94
N SER A 72 15.29 -7.33 18.23
CA SER A 72 14.82 -7.55 19.60
C SER A 72 15.78 -8.42 20.41
N THR A 73 15.58 -8.43 21.72
CA THR A 73 16.36 -9.24 22.68
C THR A 73 16.19 -10.75 22.48
N ASP A 74 15.07 -11.17 21.88
CA ASP A 74 14.81 -12.57 21.47
C ASP A 74 15.42 -12.93 20.09
N GLY A 75 16.14 -11.99 19.46
CA GLY A 75 16.84 -12.21 18.21
C GLY A 75 16.00 -11.99 16.95
N ARG A 76 14.69 -11.70 17.04
CA ARG A 76 13.85 -11.34 15.89
C ARG A 76 14.24 -9.98 15.30
N SER A 77 14.04 -9.82 14.00
CA SER A 77 14.33 -8.57 13.28
C SER A 77 13.03 -7.91 12.83
N PHE A 78 12.89 -6.62 13.15
CA PHE A 78 11.74 -5.79 12.80
C PHE A 78 12.21 -4.65 11.91
N LEU A 79 11.73 -4.63 10.66
CA LEU A 79 11.99 -3.54 9.74
C LEU A 79 11.03 -2.38 10.01
N GLN A 80 11.58 -1.17 10.04
CA GLN A 80 10.85 0.04 10.38
C GLN A 80 11.25 1.18 9.45
N VAL A 81 10.35 2.12 9.25
CA VAL A 81 10.58 3.36 8.51
C VAL A 81 10.45 4.53 9.45
N VAL A 82 11.50 5.35 9.50
CA VAL A 82 11.46 6.65 10.15
C VAL A 82 11.05 7.68 9.10
N LYS A 83 9.82 8.20 9.25
CA LYS A 83 9.27 9.30 8.46
C LYS A 83 9.51 10.58 9.24
N GLY A 84 10.10 11.60 8.60
CA GLY A 84 10.47 12.85 9.26
C GLY A 84 10.22 14.04 8.34
N GLY A 85 9.82 15.17 8.92
CA GLY A 85 9.41 16.38 8.19
C GLY A 85 7.92 16.41 7.84
N GLU A 86 7.17 15.36 8.16
CA GLU A 86 5.73 15.25 7.93
C GLU A 86 5.05 14.78 9.22
N ASP A 87 3.77 15.11 9.35
CA ASP A 87 2.96 14.72 10.49
C ASP A 87 2.40 13.30 10.29
N PRO A 88 2.89 12.29 11.04
CA PRO A 88 2.42 10.91 10.91
C PRO A 88 1.02 10.68 11.50
N ARG A 89 0.41 11.70 12.13
CA ARG A 89 -0.90 11.54 12.78
C ARG A 89 -2.00 11.20 11.79
N SER A 90 -1.99 11.78 10.59
CA SER A 90 -2.97 11.46 9.54
C SER A 90 -2.90 9.97 9.14
N ASP A 91 -1.70 9.46 8.88
CA ASP A 91 -1.46 8.03 8.64
C ASP A 91 -1.94 7.16 9.83
N SER A 92 -1.71 7.61 11.07
CA SER A 92 -2.08 6.85 12.28
C SER A 92 -3.59 6.76 12.50
N ILE A 93 -4.33 7.84 12.23
CA ILE A 93 -5.79 7.90 12.32
C ILE A 93 -6.40 6.90 11.34
N SER A 94 -5.94 6.92 10.08
CA SER A 94 -6.39 6.00 9.04
C SER A 94 -6.11 4.54 9.39
N SER A 95 -4.91 4.25 9.91
CA SER A 95 -4.56 2.90 10.35
C SER A 95 -5.43 2.43 11.51
N GLN A 96 -5.70 3.30 12.50
CA GLN A 96 -6.57 2.98 13.63
C GLN A 96 -8.03 2.72 13.19
N LEU A 97 -8.54 3.51 12.25
CA LEU A 97 -9.87 3.31 11.70
C LEU A 97 -10.00 1.96 10.97
N PHE A 98 -8.97 1.57 10.21
CA PHE A 98 -8.92 0.23 9.61
C PHE A 98 -8.85 -0.90 10.64
N CYS A 99 -8.15 -0.70 11.78
CA CYS A 99 -8.20 -1.65 12.89
C CYS A 99 -9.62 -1.81 13.44
N VAL A 100 -10.37 -0.73 13.62
CA VAL A 100 -11.78 -0.79 14.05
C VAL A 100 -12.64 -1.51 13.02
N ILE A 101 -12.48 -1.20 11.73
CA ILE A 101 -13.15 -1.91 10.64
C ILE A 101 -12.88 -3.41 10.71
N ASN A 102 -11.63 -3.82 10.93
CA ASN A 102 -11.28 -5.24 11.06
C ASN A 102 -11.99 -5.91 12.24
N VAL A 103 -12.12 -5.24 13.39
CA VAL A 103 -12.89 -5.76 14.53
C VAL A 103 -14.35 -6.02 14.13
N LEU A 104 -14.98 -5.08 13.41
CA LEU A 104 -16.36 -5.22 12.94
C LEU A 104 -16.51 -6.36 11.92
N LEU A 105 -15.59 -6.45 10.95
CA LEU A 105 -15.58 -7.52 9.95
C LEU A 105 -15.37 -8.90 10.57
N HIS A 106 -14.50 -9.02 11.57
CA HIS A 106 -14.28 -10.28 12.29
C HIS A 106 -15.47 -10.67 13.17
N GLY A 107 -16.20 -9.68 13.72
CA GLY A 107 -17.43 -9.91 14.48
C GLY A 107 -18.55 -10.53 13.62
N ASN A 108 -18.71 -10.05 12.38
CA ASN A 108 -19.75 -10.55 11.48
C ASN A 108 -19.44 -11.96 10.92
N ARG A 109 -20.42 -12.88 11.01
CA ARG A 109 -20.26 -14.28 10.57
C ARG A 109 -19.97 -14.43 9.07
N SER A 110 -20.64 -13.65 8.22
CA SER A 110 -20.48 -13.71 6.77
C SER A 110 -19.11 -13.22 6.31
N CYS A 111 -18.61 -12.15 6.94
CA CYS A 111 -17.28 -11.60 6.69
C CYS A 111 -16.18 -12.53 7.23
N ARG A 112 -16.31 -13.02 8.46
CA ARG A 112 -15.37 -13.97 9.08
C ARG A 112 -15.22 -15.26 8.28
N ARG A 113 -16.32 -15.86 7.79
CA ARG A 113 -16.28 -17.06 6.94
C ARG A 113 -15.47 -16.84 5.66
N ARG A 114 -15.49 -15.61 5.13
CA ARG A 114 -14.75 -15.22 3.92
C ARG A 114 -13.35 -14.69 4.23
N LYS A 115 -12.96 -14.58 5.51
CA LYS A 115 -11.70 -13.97 5.97
C LYS A 115 -11.52 -12.56 5.39
N LEU A 116 -12.57 -11.74 5.46
CA LEU A 116 -12.49 -10.33 5.05
C LEU A 116 -11.75 -9.54 6.11
N GLU A 117 -10.66 -8.91 5.69
CA GLU A 117 -9.76 -8.12 6.52
C GLU A 117 -9.11 -7.06 5.62
N VAL A 118 -8.94 -5.85 6.14
CA VAL A 118 -8.09 -4.82 5.55
C VAL A 118 -6.71 -4.95 6.17
N ARG A 119 -5.69 -5.24 5.37
CA ARG A 119 -4.32 -5.34 5.89
C ARG A 119 -3.83 -3.98 6.42
N THR A 120 -3.53 -3.93 7.71
CA THR A 120 -3.01 -2.75 8.41
C THR A 120 -1.53 -2.90 8.76
N TYR A 121 -0.85 -1.78 8.94
CA TYR A 121 0.51 -1.70 9.44
C TYR A 121 0.57 -0.64 10.56
N LYS A 122 1.51 -0.78 11.48
CA LYS A 122 1.61 0.13 12.63
C LYS A 122 2.21 1.47 12.22
N VAL A 123 1.59 2.55 12.70
CA VAL A 123 2.08 3.92 12.60
C VAL A 123 2.14 4.49 14.01
N ILE A 124 3.34 4.82 14.48
CA ILE A 124 3.59 5.36 15.80
C ILE A 124 4.06 6.83 15.64
N PRO A 125 3.18 7.81 15.89
CA PRO A 125 3.58 9.21 15.95
C PRO A 125 4.48 9.43 17.18
N LEU A 126 5.73 9.87 16.97
CA LEU A 126 6.69 10.14 18.05
C LEU A 126 6.84 11.63 18.34
N HIS A 127 6.61 12.46 17.31
CA HIS A 127 6.73 13.91 17.32
C HIS A 127 5.75 14.48 16.27
N PRO A 128 5.28 15.74 16.39
CA PRO A 128 4.41 16.37 15.37
C PRO A 128 4.97 16.39 13.93
N GLN A 129 6.25 16.12 13.75
CA GLN A 129 6.94 16.08 12.45
C GLN A 129 7.78 14.80 12.27
N ALA A 130 7.61 13.80 13.14
CA ALA A 130 8.34 12.55 13.01
C ALA A 130 7.55 11.36 13.57
N GLY A 131 7.60 10.26 12.83
CA GLY A 131 6.94 9.02 13.21
C GLY A 131 7.73 7.80 12.81
N LEU A 132 7.36 6.68 13.42
CA LEU A 132 7.85 5.36 13.09
C LEU A 132 6.73 4.56 12.43
N ILE A 133 7.03 3.92 11.31
CA ILE A 133 6.08 3.14 10.54
C ILE A 133 6.63 1.72 10.41
N GLU A 134 5.78 0.71 10.56
CA GLU A 134 6.12 -0.68 10.28
C GLU A 134 6.42 -0.86 8.78
N TRP A 135 7.56 -1.50 8.46
CA TRP A 135 7.85 -1.86 7.09
C TRP A 135 7.15 -3.16 6.72
N VAL A 136 6.32 -3.11 5.68
CA VAL A 136 5.67 -4.29 5.11
C VAL A 136 6.70 -5.03 4.25
N SER A 137 7.26 -6.11 4.78
CA SER A 137 8.22 -6.96 4.07
C SER A 137 7.55 -7.77 2.96
N ASP A 138 8.36 -8.16 1.95
CA ASP A 138 7.93 -9.03 0.84
C ASP A 138 6.67 -8.54 0.12
N ALA A 139 6.62 -7.22 -0.11
CA ALA A 139 5.46 -6.53 -0.65
C ALA A 139 5.86 -5.53 -1.76
N PRO A 140 6.19 -5.99 -2.97
CA PRO A 140 6.43 -5.10 -4.10
C PRO A 140 5.17 -4.28 -4.41
N SER A 141 5.38 -3.05 -4.91
CA SER A 141 4.27 -2.21 -5.34
C SER A 141 3.65 -2.74 -6.63
N LEU A 142 2.34 -2.54 -6.81
CA LEU A 142 1.66 -2.88 -8.05
C LEU A 142 2.31 -2.17 -9.25
N GLY A 143 2.81 -0.96 -9.04
CA GLY A 143 3.55 -0.18 -10.04
C GLY A 143 4.83 -0.88 -10.49
N SER A 144 5.64 -1.39 -9.55
CA SER A 144 6.87 -2.10 -9.90
C SER A 144 6.59 -3.44 -10.57
N LEU A 145 5.56 -4.17 -10.10
CA LEU A 145 5.15 -5.44 -10.69
C LEU A 145 4.64 -5.29 -12.14
N LEU A 146 3.85 -4.26 -12.41
CA LEU A 146 3.30 -4.01 -13.74
C LEU A 146 4.32 -3.38 -14.70
N GLY A 147 5.37 -2.73 -14.22
CA GLY A 147 6.36 -2.07 -15.09
C GLY A 147 6.10 -0.58 -15.28
N SER A 148 5.66 0.11 -14.23
CA SER A 148 5.67 1.59 -14.15
C SER A 148 7.10 2.17 -14.01
N ILE A 149 8.12 1.34 -14.20
CA ILE A 149 9.52 1.65 -13.99
C ILE A 149 10.13 2.22 -15.28
N THR A 150 10.99 3.22 -15.16
CA THR A 150 11.66 3.89 -16.29
C THR A 150 12.90 3.14 -16.79
N ASP A 151 13.49 2.28 -15.96
CA ASP A 151 14.64 1.44 -16.30
C ASP A 151 14.22 0.32 -17.25
N ALA A 152 14.89 0.23 -18.40
CA ALA A 152 14.55 -0.72 -19.46
C ALA A 152 14.75 -2.19 -19.04
N VAL A 153 15.77 -2.48 -18.23
CA VAL A 153 16.07 -3.85 -17.76
C VAL A 153 15.01 -4.29 -16.76
N GLN A 154 14.67 -3.41 -15.80
CA GLN A 154 13.62 -3.72 -14.83
C GLN A 154 12.24 -3.81 -15.50
N TYR A 155 11.99 -3.00 -16.53
CA TYR A 155 10.76 -3.09 -17.31
C TYR A 155 10.63 -4.47 -17.99
N GLN A 156 11.70 -4.99 -18.61
CA GLN A 156 11.68 -6.32 -19.23
C GLN A 156 11.39 -7.45 -18.23
N GLN A 157 11.70 -7.26 -16.94
CA GLN A 157 11.39 -8.23 -15.89
C GLN A 157 9.96 -8.08 -15.32
N SER A 158 9.30 -6.94 -15.56
CA SER A 158 7.93 -6.68 -15.13
C SER A 158 6.91 -7.51 -15.91
N LEU A 159 5.66 -7.55 -15.43
CA LEU A 159 4.59 -8.32 -16.07
C LEU A 159 4.27 -7.84 -17.49
N HIS A 160 4.17 -6.51 -17.70
CA HIS A 160 3.91 -5.98 -19.06
C HIS A 160 5.08 -6.26 -19.99
N GLY A 161 6.33 -6.10 -19.53
CA GLY A 161 7.50 -6.41 -20.34
C GLY A 161 7.60 -7.89 -20.76
N ARG A 162 7.12 -8.82 -19.92
CA ARG A 162 7.15 -10.27 -20.19
C ARG A 162 5.96 -10.77 -20.99
N TYR A 163 4.76 -10.26 -20.69
CA TYR A 163 3.49 -10.83 -21.20
C TYR A 163 2.77 -9.94 -22.22
N ASP A 164 3.14 -8.66 -22.35
CA ASP A 164 2.65 -7.75 -23.40
C ASP A 164 3.80 -6.91 -24.01
N PRO A 165 4.86 -7.53 -24.56
CA PRO A 165 6.05 -6.80 -25.03
C PRO A 165 5.81 -5.91 -26.24
N GLN A 166 4.74 -6.16 -27.01
CA GLN A 166 4.33 -5.34 -28.15
C GLN A 166 3.35 -4.23 -27.77
N GLY A 167 2.86 -4.26 -26.52
CA GLY A 167 1.94 -3.26 -26.00
C GLY A 167 2.63 -1.93 -25.73
N TRP A 168 1.83 -0.89 -25.52
CA TRP A 168 2.35 0.40 -25.11
C TRP A 168 2.87 0.36 -23.68
N THR A 169 4.06 0.92 -23.48
CA THR A 169 4.67 1.09 -22.16
C THR A 169 3.88 2.11 -21.31
N HIS A 170 4.07 2.07 -19.99
CA HIS A 170 3.52 3.07 -19.07
C HIS A 170 3.89 4.50 -19.49
N LYS A 171 5.14 4.70 -19.95
CA LYS A 171 5.63 6.00 -20.42
C LYS A 171 4.89 6.47 -21.67
N GLN A 172 4.72 5.62 -22.68
CA GLN A 172 3.97 5.96 -23.89
C GLN A 172 2.51 6.33 -23.58
N CYS A 173 1.86 5.57 -22.69
CA CYS A 173 0.50 5.87 -22.24
C CYS A 173 0.42 7.22 -21.51
N SER A 174 1.37 7.48 -20.61
CA SER A 174 1.48 8.74 -19.86
C SER A 174 1.73 9.93 -20.80
N ASP A 175 2.68 9.81 -21.72
CA ASP A 175 3.03 10.85 -22.69
C ASP A 175 1.84 11.18 -23.60
N ARG A 176 1.06 10.16 -24.02
CA ARG A 176 -0.16 10.35 -24.82
C ARG A 176 -1.20 11.20 -24.11
N ILE A 177 -1.43 10.95 -22.82
CA ILE A 177 -2.39 11.74 -22.00
C ILE A 177 -1.82 13.13 -21.71
N ALA A 178 -0.54 13.23 -21.36
CA ALA A 178 0.13 14.49 -21.10
C ALA A 178 0.11 15.43 -22.32
N ALA A 179 0.27 14.89 -23.53
CA ALA A 179 0.18 15.65 -24.78
C ALA A 179 -1.20 16.32 -24.95
N ILE A 180 -2.28 15.71 -24.47
CA ILE A 180 -3.63 16.27 -24.51
C ILE A 180 -3.83 17.30 -23.39
N GLN A 181 -3.38 16.98 -22.18
CA GLN A 181 -3.49 17.87 -21.02
C GLN A 181 -2.74 19.20 -21.25
N ASN A 182 -1.56 19.13 -21.87
CA ASN A 182 -0.68 20.27 -22.14
C ASN A 182 -1.12 21.14 -23.32
N GLN A 183 -2.17 20.77 -24.06
CA GLN A 183 -2.68 21.61 -25.16
C GLN A 183 -3.16 22.96 -24.61
N LYS A 184 -2.62 24.04 -25.17
CA LYS A 184 -3.06 25.42 -24.89
C LYS A 184 -4.21 25.79 -25.83
N ASN A 185 -5.08 26.70 -25.41
CA ASN A 185 -6.19 27.26 -26.21
C ASN A 185 -7.28 26.25 -26.64
N VAL A 186 -7.49 25.18 -25.87
CA VAL A 186 -8.55 24.18 -26.11
C VAL A 186 -9.49 24.14 -24.90
N THR A 187 -10.80 24.10 -25.15
CA THR A 187 -11.80 24.05 -24.07
C THR A 187 -11.75 22.72 -23.32
N ALA A 188 -12.18 22.73 -22.05
CA ALA A 188 -12.21 21.52 -21.21
C ALA A 188 -13.06 20.39 -21.83
N ALA A 189 -14.16 20.74 -22.51
CA ALA A 189 -15.03 19.77 -23.19
C ALA A 189 -14.28 19.01 -24.30
N ILE A 190 -13.50 19.72 -25.13
CA ILE A 190 -12.71 19.09 -26.21
C ILE A 190 -11.60 18.22 -25.62
N LYS A 191 -10.88 18.71 -24.58
CA LYS A 191 -9.86 17.91 -23.87
C LYS A 191 -10.44 16.63 -23.28
N ASN A 192 -11.67 16.68 -22.76
CA ASN A 192 -12.35 15.51 -22.22
C ASN A 192 -12.71 14.49 -23.30
N THR A 193 -13.17 14.95 -24.47
CA THR A 193 -13.45 14.06 -25.61
C THR A 193 -12.18 13.41 -26.14
N GLN A 194 -11.11 14.19 -26.33
CA GLN A 194 -9.80 13.67 -26.76
C GLN A 194 -9.20 12.70 -25.73
N SER A 195 -9.31 13.01 -24.44
CA SER A 195 -8.85 12.10 -23.37
C SER A 195 -9.58 10.75 -23.42
N ARG A 196 -10.90 10.73 -23.68
CA ARG A 196 -11.66 9.48 -23.83
C ARG A 196 -11.22 8.67 -25.04
N GLN A 197 -10.96 9.35 -26.17
CA GLN A 197 -10.42 8.69 -27.37
C GLN A 197 -9.03 8.10 -27.11
N ALA A 198 -8.14 8.86 -26.46
CA ALA A 198 -6.82 8.40 -26.09
C ALA A 198 -6.86 7.20 -25.12
N ILE A 199 -7.78 7.19 -24.15
CA ILE A 199 -7.98 6.03 -23.28
C ILE A 199 -8.40 4.79 -24.09
N THR A 200 -9.29 4.97 -25.08
CA THR A 200 -9.73 3.88 -25.96
C THR A 200 -8.56 3.34 -26.80
N GLU A 201 -7.74 4.24 -27.34
CA GLU A 201 -6.51 3.92 -28.07
C GLU A 201 -5.51 3.17 -27.18
N ILE A 202 -5.27 3.65 -25.95
CA ILE A 202 -4.42 2.97 -24.97
C ILE A 202 -4.97 1.57 -24.68
N PHE A 203 -6.28 1.42 -24.54
CA PHE A 203 -6.89 0.11 -24.26
C PHE A 203 -6.76 -0.88 -25.43
N ALA A 204 -6.76 -0.38 -26.66
CA ALA A 204 -6.50 -1.20 -27.85
C ALA A 204 -5.04 -1.67 -27.94
N ASN A 205 -4.10 -0.84 -27.45
CA ASN A 205 -2.66 -1.09 -27.51
C ASN A 205 -2.05 -1.67 -26.21
N THR A 206 -2.87 -1.99 -25.20
CA THR A 206 -2.40 -2.58 -23.94
C THR A 206 -3.29 -3.72 -23.50
N ARG A 207 -2.68 -4.82 -23.06
CA ARG A 207 -3.38 -6.00 -22.56
C ARG A 207 -3.22 -6.10 -21.04
N PRO A 208 -4.27 -6.44 -20.29
CA PRO A 208 -4.12 -6.69 -18.86
C PRO A 208 -3.33 -7.98 -18.64
N VAL A 209 -2.35 -7.95 -17.74
CA VAL A 209 -1.37 -9.03 -17.53
C VAL A 209 -1.28 -9.48 -16.07
N PHE A 210 -1.96 -8.81 -15.15
CA PHE A 210 -1.77 -9.06 -13.72
C PHE A 210 -2.16 -10.48 -13.27
N ARG A 211 -3.01 -11.20 -14.00
CA ARG A 211 -3.29 -12.63 -13.74
C ARG A 211 -2.02 -13.49 -13.72
N HIS A 212 -1.02 -13.12 -14.52
CA HIS A 212 0.24 -13.87 -14.61
C HIS A 212 1.07 -13.78 -13.32
N TYR A 213 0.90 -12.73 -12.52
CA TYR A 213 1.54 -12.62 -11.20
C TYR A 213 1.23 -13.83 -10.33
N PHE A 214 -0.05 -14.21 -10.24
CA PHE A 214 -0.47 -15.35 -9.44
C PHE A 214 -0.01 -16.67 -10.02
N PHE A 215 0.07 -16.77 -11.35
CA PHE A 215 0.55 -17.97 -12.02
C PHE A 215 2.05 -18.18 -11.75
N ASP A 216 2.87 -17.16 -11.96
CA ASP A 216 4.33 -17.22 -11.80
C ASP A 216 4.77 -17.49 -10.35
N ARG A 217 3.98 -17.02 -9.37
CA ARG A 217 4.32 -17.10 -7.95
C ARG A 217 3.74 -18.32 -7.23
N SER A 218 2.99 -19.18 -7.93
CA SER A 218 2.36 -20.36 -7.34
C SER A 218 2.99 -21.64 -7.87
N SER A 219 3.30 -22.57 -6.97
CA SER A 219 3.88 -23.86 -7.37
C SER A 219 2.82 -24.91 -7.69
N THR A 220 1.59 -24.73 -7.17
CA THR A 220 0.49 -25.68 -7.33
C THR A 220 -0.84 -24.98 -7.62
N ALA A 221 -1.78 -25.68 -8.27
CA ALA A 221 -3.10 -25.14 -8.58
C ALA A 221 -3.92 -24.72 -7.34
N PRO A 222 -3.92 -25.48 -6.21
CA PRO A 222 -4.58 -25.03 -4.99
C PRO A 222 -3.97 -23.74 -4.42
N GLU A 223 -2.64 -23.61 -4.44
CA GLU A 223 -1.96 -22.41 -3.98
C GLU A 223 -2.33 -21.20 -4.85
N TRP A 224 -2.30 -21.35 -6.17
CA TRP A 224 -2.75 -20.33 -7.13
C TRP A 224 -4.18 -19.87 -6.84
N PHE A 225 -5.09 -20.83 -6.64
CA PHE A 225 -6.49 -20.51 -6.35
C PHE A 225 -6.64 -19.74 -5.03
N GLN A 226 -5.94 -20.17 -3.97
CA GLN A 226 -5.98 -19.49 -2.66
C GLN A 226 -5.39 -18.08 -2.72
N ARG A 227 -4.25 -17.88 -3.39
CA ARG A 227 -3.62 -16.55 -3.55
C ARG A 227 -4.53 -15.60 -4.33
N ARG A 228 -5.10 -16.05 -5.45
CA ARG A 228 -6.07 -15.26 -6.23
C ARG A 228 -7.33 -14.92 -5.43
N LEU A 229 -7.81 -15.86 -4.63
CA LEU A 229 -8.98 -15.67 -3.77
C LEU A 229 -8.69 -14.66 -2.65
N ALA A 230 -7.52 -14.75 -2.01
CA ALA A 230 -7.06 -13.81 -0.99
C ALA A 230 -6.87 -12.40 -1.58
N TYR A 231 -6.25 -12.29 -2.76
CA TYR A 231 -6.17 -11.06 -3.54
C TYR A 231 -7.56 -10.43 -3.74
N THR A 232 -8.49 -11.16 -4.35
CA THR A 232 -9.82 -10.64 -4.69
C THR A 232 -10.59 -10.16 -3.46
N ARG A 233 -10.49 -10.90 -2.34
CA ARG A 233 -11.10 -10.54 -1.06
C ARG A 233 -10.48 -9.30 -0.44
N SER A 234 -9.15 -9.22 -0.42
CA SER A 234 -8.42 -8.07 0.12
C SER A 234 -8.68 -6.80 -0.68
N VAL A 235 -8.72 -6.87 -2.02
CA VAL A 235 -9.09 -5.74 -2.90
C VAL A 235 -10.52 -5.28 -2.63
N ALA A 236 -11.47 -6.20 -2.48
CA ALA A 236 -12.86 -5.85 -2.17
C ALA A 236 -12.98 -5.14 -0.80
N ALA A 237 -12.39 -5.72 0.25
CA ALA A 237 -12.44 -5.16 1.59
C ALA A 237 -11.75 -3.80 1.67
N SER A 238 -10.55 -3.66 1.10
CA SER A 238 -9.78 -2.40 1.12
C SER A 238 -10.44 -1.31 0.27
N SER A 239 -11.07 -1.67 -0.86
CA SER A 239 -11.77 -0.70 -1.72
C SER A 239 -12.99 -0.11 -1.02
N ILE A 240 -13.81 -0.94 -0.37
CA ILE A 240 -15.00 -0.46 0.34
C ILE A 240 -14.62 0.28 1.62
N ALA A 241 -13.66 -0.22 2.39
CA ALA A 241 -13.16 0.49 3.56
C ALA A 241 -12.54 1.84 3.17
N GLY A 242 -11.69 1.87 2.14
CA GLY A 242 -11.10 3.08 1.61
C GLY A 242 -12.14 4.09 1.13
N PHE A 243 -13.19 3.63 0.43
CA PHE A 243 -14.30 4.48 0.01
C PHE A 243 -15.04 5.11 1.19
N VAL A 244 -15.40 4.31 2.22
CA VAL A 244 -16.12 4.81 3.39
C VAL A 244 -15.29 5.83 4.19
N VAL A 245 -13.97 5.63 4.25
CA VAL A 245 -13.03 6.56 4.90
C VAL A 245 -12.71 7.79 4.02
N GLY A 246 -12.96 7.72 2.72
CA GLY A 246 -12.57 8.75 1.76
C GLY A 246 -11.06 8.78 1.49
N LEU A 247 -10.43 7.61 1.45
CA LEU A 247 -9.00 7.43 1.16
C LEU A 247 -8.68 7.83 -0.29
N GLY A 248 -7.77 8.78 -0.47
CA GLY A 248 -7.31 9.27 -1.77
C GLY A 248 -5.85 8.93 -2.08
N ASP A 249 -5.36 9.40 -3.22
CA ASP A 249 -4.02 9.17 -3.79
C ASP A 249 -3.68 7.69 -3.97
N ARG A 250 -4.62 6.92 -4.53
CA ARG A 250 -4.48 5.46 -4.74
C ARG A 250 -3.78 5.13 -6.06
N HIS A 251 -2.58 5.68 -6.25
CA HIS A 251 -1.73 5.32 -7.38
C HIS A 251 -1.06 3.94 -7.19
N THR A 252 -0.52 3.35 -8.26
CA THR A 252 0.02 1.97 -8.26
C THR A 252 1.19 1.75 -7.30
N ASN A 253 1.92 2.79 -6.91
CA ASN A 253 2.98 2.68 -5.91
C ASN A 253 2.48 2.64 -4.45
N ASN A 254 1.23 3.04 -4.20
CA ASN A 254 0.61 3.03 -2.86
C ASN A 254 -0.21 1.76 -2.60
N ILE A 255 -0.21 0.83 -3.56
CA ILE A 255 -0.88 -0.47 -3.47
C ILE A 255 0.23 -1.52 -3.57
N LEU A 256 0.52 -2.17 -2.46
CA LEU A 256 1.48 -3.27 -2.39
C LEU A 256 0.77 -4.60 -2.49
N VAL A 257 1.49 -5.63 -2.94
CA VAL A 257 0.96 -7.01 -3.04
C VAL A 257 1.89 -7.94 -2.26
N LEU A 258 1.36 -8.58 -1.21
CA LEU A 258 2.14 -9.50 -0.38
C LEU A 258 2.52 -10.75 -1.19
N GLU A 259 3.82 -11.00 -1.35
CA GLU A 259 4.30 -12.13 -2.15
C GLU A 259 3.90 -13.48 -1.56
N ARG A 260 3.75 -13.57 -0.24
CA ARG A 260 3.39 -14.81 0.45
C ARG A 260 1.92 -15.19 0.28
N THR A 261 1.02 -14.22 0.33
CA THR A 261 -0.44 -14.48 0.39
C THR A 261 -1.20 -14.01 -0.84
N GLY A 262 -0.65 -13.07 -1.61
CA GLY A 262 -1.32 -12.40 -2.72
C GLY A 262 -2.27 -11.28 -2.29
N GLU A 263 -2.37 -10.96 -0.99
CA GLU A 263 -3.25 -9.90 -0.50
C GLU A 263 -2.68 -8.51 -0.79
N VAL A 264 -3.56 -7.53 -0.96
CA VAL A 264 -3.16 -6.13 -1.14
C VAL A 264 -3.00 -5.41 0.20
N VAL A 265 -2.02 -4.51 0.26
CA VAL A 265 -1.81 -3.60 1.38
C VAL A 265 -1.74 -2.18 0.81
N HIS A 266 -2.57 -1.29 1.33
CA HIS A 266 -2.53 0.12 0.96
C HIS A 266 -1.57 0.84 1.90
N ILE A 267 -0.63 1.61 1.38
CA ILE A 267 0.32 2.43 2.17
C ILE A 267 0.09 3.91 1.91
N ASP A 268 0.74 4.76 2.71
CA ASP A 268 0.63 6.22 2.64
C ASP A 268 -0.83 6.67 2.80
N LEU A 269 -1.36 6.54 4.01
CA LEU A 269 -2.78 6.73 4.32
C LEU A 269 -3.08 8.16 4.76
N GLY A 270 -2.18 9.10 4.45
CA GLY A 270 -2.28 10.50 4.89
C GLY A 270 -3.39 11.31 4.23
N ILE A 271 -3.88 10.89 3.06
CA ILE A 271 -4.96 11.57 2.32
C ILE A 271 -6.26 10.82 2.55
N VAL A 272 -7.06 11.30 3.50
CA VAL A 272 -8.37 10.71 3.88
C VAL A 272 -9.47 11.78 3.94
N PHE A 273 -10.71 11.37 4.19
CA PHE A 273 -11.88 12.25 4.26
C PHE A 273 -12.06 13.12 3.00
N ASP A 274 -11.93 12.49 1.82
CA ASP A 274 -12.11 13.13 0.51
C ASP A 274 -11.08 14.24 0.19
N GLN A 275 -10.00 14.37 0.97
CA GLN A 275 -8.91 15.31 0.67
C GLN A 275 -8.24 15.06 -0.70
N GLY A 276 -8.39 13.86 -1.27
CA GLY A 276 -7.95 13.56 -2.64
C GLY A 276 -8.59 14.47 -3.71
N ARG A 277 -9.76 15.07 -3.42
CA ARG A 277 -10.41 16.04 -4.30
C ARG A 277 -9.73 17.41 -4.30
N LEU A 278 -8.90 17.69 -3.29
CA LEU A 278 -8.16 18.95 -3.13
C LEU A 278 -6.76 18.89 -3.77
N LEU A 279 -6.36 17.74 -4.32
CA LEU A 279 -5.11 17.61 -5.05
C LEU A 279 -5.11 18.47 -6.33
N PRO A 280 -3.94 18.88 -6.84
CA PRO A 280 -3.85 19.66 -8.09
C PRO A 280 -4.56 18.99 -9.28
N LEU A 281 -4.55 17.66 -9.31
CA LEU A 281 -5.42 16.84 -10.16
C LEU A 281 -6.37 16.07 -9.24
N PRO A 282 -7.63 16.51 -9.10
CA PRO A 282 -8.60 15.89 -8.19
C PRO A 282 -8.84 14.42 -8.51
N GLU A 283 -8.80 13.56 -7.49
CA GLU A 283 -9.24 12.18 -7.61
C GLU A 283 -10.77 12.13 -7.48
N LEU A 284 -11.44 11.79 -8.60
CA LEU A 284 -12.90 11.74 -8.68
C LEU A 284 -13.47 10.32 -8.53
N ILE A 285 -12.61 9.31 -8.55
CA ILE A 285 -13.01 7.90 -8.44
C ILE A 285 -13.01 7.47 -6.96
N PRO A 286 -13.94 6.63 -6.52
CA PRO A 286 -14.05 6.22 -5.12
C PRO A 286 -12.93 5.28 -4.67
N PHE A 287 -12.39 4.49 -5.60
CA PHE A 287 -11.26 3.59 -5.40
C PHE A 287 -10.71 3.15 -6.76
N ARG A 288 -9.51 2.59 -6.76
CA ARG A 288 -8.84 2.13 -7.98
C ARG A 288 -9.35 0.75 -8.42
N LEU A 289 -10.05 0.68 -9.55
CA LEU A 289 -10.51 -0.57 -10.18
C LEU A 289 -10.16 -0.59 -11.68
N THR A 290 -8.87 -0.68 -11.99
CA THR A 290 -8.35 -0.65 -13.37
C THR A 290 -8.35 -2.03 -14.03
N ARG A 291 -8.15 -2.09 -15.35
CA ARG A 291 -8.15 -3.34 -16.14
C ARG A 291 -7.22 -4.42 -15.56
N ASP A 292 -5.99 -4.08 -15.17
CA ASP A 292 -5.05 -5.02 -14.52
C ASP A 292 -5.54 -5.49 -13.13
N ILE A 293 -6.21 -4.65 -12.34
CA ILE A 293 -6.74 -5.07 -11.04
C ILE A 293 -7.86 -6.10 -11.24
N VAL A 294 -8.75 -5.86 -12.20
CA VAL A 294 -9.81 -6.80 -12.56
C VAL A 294 -9.23 -8.09 -13.15
N ASP A 295 -8.15 -7.99 -13.94
CA ASP A 295 -7.45 -9.13 -14.51
C ASP A 295 -6.93 -10.11 -13.45
N GLY A 296 -6.37 -9.57 -12.36
CA GLY A 296 -5.91 -10.36 -11.23
C GLY A 296 -7.00 -11.18 -10.54
N MET A 297 -8.28 -10.79 -10.66
CA MET A 297 -9.42 -11.54 -10.11
C MET A 297 -9.74 -12.79 -10.95
N GLY A 298 -9.19 -12.91 -12.15
CA GLY A 298 -9.43 -13.99 -13.09
C GLY A 298 -10.71 -13.81 -13.91
N VAL A 299 -11.19 -14.91 -14.49
CA VAL A 299 -12.28 -14.89 -15.50
C VAL A 299 -13.61 -14.32 -14.99
N ALA A 300 -13.90 -14.44 -13.70
CA ALA A 300 -15.10 -13.88 -13.10
C ALA A 300 -15.04 -12.34 -13.00
N GLY A 301 -13.84 -11.76 -13.07
CA GLY A 301 -13.61 -10.34 -12.88
C GLY A 301 -14.30 -9.82 -11.62
N THR A 302 -15.13 -8.80 -11.80
CA THR A 302 -15.94 -8.21 -10.72
C THR A 302 -17.20 -9.02 -10.41
N ALA A 303 -17.74 -9.76 -11.38
CA ALA A 303 -19.01 -10.49 -11.31
C ALA A 303 -18.90 -11.82 -10.54
N GLY A 304 -18.45 -11.76 -9.28
CA GLY A 304 -18.28 -12.94 -8.45
C GLY A 304 -17.86 -12.60 -7.03
N VAL A 305 -16.70 -13.15 -6.62
CA VAL A 305 -16.17 -12.98 -5.26
C VAL A 305 -16.03 -11.50 -4.91
N PHE A 306 -15.54 -10.67 -5.83
CA PHE A 306 -15.35 -9.25 -5.60
C PHE A 306 -16.65 -8.55 -5.18
N SER A 307 -17.70 -8.56 -6.03
CA SER A 307 -18.98 -7.92 -5.71
C SER A 307 -19.59 -8.44 -4.41
N ARG A 308 -19.57 -9.76 -4.17
CA ARG A 308 -20.10 -10.33 -2.92
C ARG A 308 -19.32 -9.89 -1.69
N CYS A 309 -18.00 -9.79 -1.77
CA CYS A 309 -17.18 -9.29 -0.68
C CYS A 309 -17.39 -7.79 -0.45
N CYS A 310 -17.57 -7.01 -1.51
CA CYS A 310 -17.92 -5.59 -1.40
C CYS A 310 -19.28 -5.37 -0.71
N GLU A 311 -20.31 -6.11 -1.12
CA GLU A 311 -21.65 -6.07 -0.52
C GLU A 311 -21.58 -6.35 0.99
N GLU A 312 -20.98 -7.47 1.39
CA GLU A 312 -20.89 -7.90 2.79
C GLU A 312 -20.06 -6.92 3.63
N THR A 313 -18.97 -6.38 3.07
CA THR A 313 -18.15 -5.37 3.75
C THR A 313 -18.98 -4.10 3.98
N LEU A 314 -19.67 -3.60 2.94
CA LEU A 314 -20.46 -2.39 3.04
C LEU A 314 -21.65 -2.55 3.99
N LEU A 315 -22.32 -3.69 3.98
CA LEU A 315 -23.41 -4.00 4.90
C LEU A 315 -22.95 -3.90 6.36
N VAL A 316 -21.84 -4.55 6.71
CA VAL A 316 -21.30 -4.50 8.08
C VAL A 316 -20.93 -3.07 8.48
N LEU A 317 -20.28 -2.31 7.59
CA LEU A 317 -19.93 -0.91 7.88
C LEU A 317 -21.17 -0.03 8.08
N ARG A 318 -22.24 -0.25 7.30
CA ARG A 318 -23.50 0.49 7.42
C ARG A 318 -24.27 0.14 8.70
N GLU A 319 -24.32 -1.14 9.07
CA GLU A 319 -24.96 -1.60 10.31
C GLU A 319 -24.25 -1.01 11.55
N ASN A 320 -22.94 -0.81 11.46
CA ASN A 320 -22.10 -0.31 12.56
C ASN A 320 -21.71 1.17 12.39
N ARG A 321 -22.48 1.95 11.62
CA ARG A 321 -22.15 3.36 11.30
C ARG A 321 -21.92 4.23 12.53
N GLN A 322 -22.66 4.00 13.62
CA GLN A 322 -22.53 4.81 14.85
C GLN A 322 -21.18 4.60 15.52
N ALA A 323 -20.67 3.36 15.55
CA ALA A 323 -19.35 3.07 16.09
C ALA A 323 -18.24 3.72 15.24
N LEU A 324 -18.38 3.70 13.92
CA LEU A 324 -17.44 4.34 13.01
C LEU A 324 -17.44 5.87 13.17
N LEU A 325 -18.63 6.49 13.24
CA LEU A 325 -18.76 7.93 13.47
C LEU A 325 -18.16 8.34 14.82
N ALA A 326 -18.43 7.59 15.89
CA ALA A 326 -17.86 7.89 17.21
C ALA A 326 -16.32 7.84 17.21
N VAL A 327 -15.71 6.92 16.47
CA VAL A 327 -14.26 6.85 16.32
C VAL A 327 -13.73 8.03 15.51
N VAL A 328 -14.40 8.38 14.42
CA VAL A 328 -14.03 9.53 13.58
C VAL A 328 -14.14 10.85 14.36
N ASP A 329 -15.21 11.04 15.13
CA ASP A 329 -15.44 12.24 15.95
C ASP A 329 -14.40 12.43 17.06
N VAL A 330 -13.82 11.33 17.57
CA VAL A 330 -12.76 11.39 18.59
C VAL A 330 -11.37 11.62 17.97
N LEU A 331 -11.18 11.19 16.72
CA LEU A 331 -9.88 11.25 16.03
C LEU A 331 -9.68 12.54 15.21
N MET A 332 -10.76 13.29 14.90
CA MET A 332 -10.73 14.60 14.24
C MET A 332 -10.79 15.74 15.25
#